data_AF-A0A0A1VBP2-F1
#
_entry.id   AF-A0A0A1VBP2-F1
#
_cell.length_a   1.000
_cell.length_b   1.000
_cell.length_c   1.000
_cell.angle_alpha   90.00
_cell.angle_beta   90.00
_cell.angle_gamma   90.00
#
_symmetry.space_group_name_H-M   'P 1'
#
loop_
_entity.id
_entity.type
_entity.pdbx_description
1 polymer ?
#
loop_
_entity_poly.entity_id
_entity_poly.type
_entity_poly.pdbx_seq_one_letter_code
_entity_poly.pdbx_strand_id
1 'polypeptide(L)'
;MHHTRFLIGLLLAAGAASAQSAICRAAPAGDAAANGSDWSRATTLTAALANPACTEIWLQQGLYRAPDYDGFAINRPLHLYGGFRGHETLRTQRGVDSQSTVLSGDVAGDDAADAHGIVRSVADIVNDPLLKNAAHVVAIGGTGWPGNGVYTPADTVIDGLTITAGYANFSSGFEREGGGLLCNAVGAGTE
;
A
#
# COMPACT_ATOMS: atom_id res chain seq x y z
N MET A 1 -23.50 39.67 56.91
CA MET A 1 -23.75 39.38 55.49
C MET A 1 -22.60 38.52 55.00
N HIS A 2 -22.78 37.19 54.93
CA HIS A 2 -21.74 36.25 54.48
C HIS A 2 -21.95 35.92 53.00
N HIS A 3 -20.91 36.10 52.18
CA HIS A 3 -20.86 35.65 50.79
C HIS A 3 -20.06 34.36 50.69
N THR A 4 -20.74 33.24 50.44
CA THR A 4 -20.13 31.96 50.11
C THR A 4 -20.00 31.88 48.59
N ARG A 5 -18.77 31.95 48.08
CA ARG A 5 -18.47 31.78 46.65
C ARG A 5 -18.32 30.29 46.35
N PHE A 6 -19.24 29.73 45.56
CA PHE A 6 -19.08 28.41 44.95
C PHE A 6 -18.20 28.52 43.71
N LEU A 7 -17.01 27.91 43.73
CA LEU A 7 -16.23 27.62 42.52
C LEU A 7 -16.71 26.29 41.94
N ILE A 8 -17.29 26.34 40.74
CA ILE A 8 -17.57 25.16 39.91
C ILE A 8 -16.30 24.88 39.10
N GLY A 9 -15.61 23.78 39.41
CA GLY A 9 -14.49 23.29 38.63
C GLY A 9 -14.99 22.65 37.33
N LEU A 10 -14.59 23.20 36.19
CA LEU A 10 -14.82 22.62 34.88
C LEU A 10 -13.79 21.51 34.65
N LEU A 11 -14.22 20.25 34.76
CA LEU A 11 -13.41 19.09 34.42
C LEU A 11 -13.42 18.92 32.89
N LEU A 12 -12.36 19.36 32.21
CA LEU A 12 -12.14 19.00 30.80
C LEU A 12 -11.71 17.53 30.73
N ALA A 13 -12.64 16.65 30.40
CA ALA A 13 -12.30 15.31 29.94
C ALA A 13 -11.79 15.41 28.49
N ALA A 14 -10.47 15.48 28.32
CA ALA A 14 -9.85 15.24 27.02
C ALA A 14 -10.01 13.75 26.70
N GLY A 15 -11.07 13.41 25.96
CA GLY A 15 -11.21 12.09 25.37
C GLY A 15 -10.07 11.89 24.38
N ALA A 16 -9.15 10.99 24.67
CA ALA A 16 -8.24 10.47 23.65
C ALA A 16 -9.11 9.73 22.62
N ALA A 17 -9.29 10.33 21.44
CA ALA A 17 -9.83 9.59 20.31
C ALA A 17 -8.83 8.48 20.00
N SER A 18 -9.21 7.23 20.25
CA SER A 18 -8.49 6.12 19.65
C SER A 18 -8.57 6.31 18.14
N ALA A 19 -7.43 6.29 17.45
CA ALA A 19 -7.44 6.19 16.00
C ALA A 19 -8.17 4.90 15.65
N GLN A 20 -9.42 5.01 15.21
CA GLN A 20 -10.16 3.85 14.79
C GLN A 20 -9.43 3.25 13.59
N SER A 21 -9.01 1.98 13.70
CA SER A 21 -8.51 1.19 12.59
C SER A 21 -9.50 1.35 11.43
N ALA A 22 -9.11 2.08 10.39
CA ALA A 22 -10.00 2.39 9.28
C ALA A 22 -9.65 1.49 8.09
N ILE A 23 -10.66 0.75 7.64
CA ILE A 23 -10.62 0.02 6.38
C ILE A 23 -10.78 1.04 5.26
N CYS A 24 -9.75 1.17 4.42
CA CYS A 24 -9.75 2.04 3.26
C CYS A 24 -9.91 1.23 1.97
N ARG A 25 -10.79 1.70 1.08
CA ARG A 25 -11.04 1.08 -0.23
C ARG A 25 -10.22 1.83 -1.25
N ALA A 26 -9.41 1.09 -2.01
CA ALA A 26 -8.67 1.64 -3.13
C ALA A 26 -9.05 0.92 -4.43
N ALA A 27 -8.99 1.66 -5.53
CA ALA A 27 -9.32 1.17 -6.87
C ALA A 27 -8.28 1.66 -7.88
N PRO A 28 -8.08 0.95 -9.02
CA PRO A 28 -7.18 1.41 -10.08
C PRO A 28 -7.53 2.81 -10.61
N ALA A 29 -8.83 3.08 -10.71
CA ALA A 29 -9.40 4.36 -11.14
C ALA A 29 -10.02 5.15 -9.97
N GLY A 30 -9.53 4.93 -8.74
CA GLY A 30 -9.99 5.67 -7.56
C GLY A 30 -9.62 7.15 -7.62
N ASP A 31 -10.33 7.97 -6.85
CA ASP A 31 -10.06 9.41 -6.74
C ASP A 31 -9.10 9.66 -5.57
N ALA A 32 -7.92 10.20 -5.85
CA ALA A 32 -6.91 10.51 -4.82
C ALA A 32 -7.41 11.50 -3.75
N ALA A 33 -8.45 12.29 -4.03
CA ALA A 33 -9.09 13.17 -3.06
C ALA A 33 -10.16 12.47 -2.20
N ALA A 34 -10.59 11.26 -2.58
CA ALA A 34 -11.52 10.47 -1.79
C ALA A 34 -10.83 9.83 -0.57
N ASN A 35 -11.61 9.56 0.47
CA ASN A 35 -11.11 9.09 1.76
C ASN A 35 -11.08 7.55 1.90
N GLY A 36 -11.56 6.79 0.92
CA GLY A 36 -11.61 5.34 0.96
C GLY A 36 -12.63 4.77 1.95
N SER A 37 -13.60 5.56 2.46
CA SER A 37 -14.52 5.11 3.53
C SER A 37 -15.55 4.07 3.08
N ASP A 38 -15.72 3.88 1.77
CA ASP A 38 -16.52 2.86 1.10
C ASP A 38 -16.13 2.83 -0.39
N TRP A 39 -16.74 1.95 -1.19
CA TRP A 39 -16.43 1.82 -2.60
C TRP A 39 -16.86 3.00 -3.47
N SER A 40 -17.91 3.75 -3.08
CA SER A 40 -18.31 4.98 -3.79
C SER A 40 -17.33 6.13 -3.56
N ARG A 41 -16.53 6.04 -2.49
CA ARG A 41 -15.44 6.95 -2.16
C ARG A 41 -14.07 6.26 -2.23
N ALA A 42 -13.91 5.28 -3.12
CA ALA A 42 -12.64 4.58 -3.29
C ALA A 42 -11.54 5.55 -3.72
N THR A 43 -10.38 5.47 -3.05
CA THR A 43 -9.22 6.31 -3.33
C THR A 43 -8.19 5.56 -4.19
N THR A 44 -7.05 6.19 -4.52
CA THR A 44 -5.94 5.47 -5.18
C THR A 44 -5.13 4.68 -4.15
N LEU A 45 -4.43 3.63 -4.59
CA LEU A 45 -3.54 2.87 -3.69
C LEU A 45 -2.48 3.78 -3.05
N THR A 46 -1.86 4.67 -3.82
CA THR A 46 -0.87 5.62 -3.31
C THR A 46 -1.44 6.54 -2.23
N ALA A 47 -2.68 7.05 -2.41
CA ALA A 47 -3.32 7.89 -1.41
C ALA A 47 -3.68 7.12 -0.13
N ALA A 48 -4.15 5.87 -0.26
CA ALA A 48 -4.40 5.00 0.89
C ALA A 48 -3.10 4.66 1.66
N LEU A 49 -2.01 4.36 0.93
CA LEU A 49 -0.69 4.12 1.51
C LEU A 49 -0.12 5.37 2.18
N ALA A 50 -0.46 6.58 1.73
CA ALA A 50 -0.04 7.82 2.39
C ALA A 50 -0.87 8.17 3.65
N ASN A 51 -2.10 7.66 3.75
CA ASN A 51 -3.00 8.01 4.86
C ASN A 51 -2.77 7.10 6.09
N PRO A 52 -2.21 7.62 7.20
CA PRO A 52 -1.90 6.81 8.39
C PRO A 52 -3.13 6.24 9.11
N ALA A 53 -4.33 6.77 8.84
CA ALA A 53 -5.58 6.20 9.37
C ALA A 53 -5.95 4.88 8.68
N CYS A 54 -5.47 4.65 7.45
CA CYS A 54 -5.67 3.41 6.72
C CYS A 54 -4.71 2.33 7.24
N THR A 55 -5.22 1.50 8.13
CA THR A 55 -4.52 0.34 8.73
C THR A 55 -4.83 -0.96 8.01
N GLU A 56 -5.98 -1.03 7.32
CA GLU A 56 -6.35 -2.12 6.43
C GLU A 56 -6.82 -1.53 5.09
N ILE A 57 -6.26 -1.98 3.98
CA ILE A 57 -6.54 -1.48 2.63
C ILE A 57 -7.09 -2.63 1.79
N TRP A 58 -8.29 -2.42 1.24
CA TRP A 58 -8.95 -3.35 0.33
C TRP A 58 -8.82 -2.85 -1.10
N LEU A 59 -8.21 -3.65 -1.96
CA LEU A 59 -7.99 -3.33 -3.36
C LEU A 59 -9.09 -3.92 -4.22
N GLN A 60 -9.76 -3.05 -4.97
CA GLN A 60 -10.60 -3.48 -6.07
C GLN A 60 -9.76 -4.29 -7.07
N GLN A 61 -10.37 -5.29 -7.69
CA GLN A 61 -9.80 -6.06 -8.79
C GLN A 61 -9.39 -5.12 -9.93
N GLY A 62 -8.27 -5.44 -10.56
CA GLY A 62 -7.69 -4.67 -11.67
C GLY A 62 -6.19 -4.48 -11.55
N LEU A 63 -5.66 -3.67 -12.47
CA LEU A 63 -4.25 -3.37 -12.63
C LEU A 63 -3.89 -2.04 -11.97
N TYR A 64 -2.98 -2.07 -11.00
CA TYR A 64 -2.40 -0.91 -10.36
C TYR A 64 -0.97 -0.76 -10.85
N ARG A 65 -0.71 0.27 -11.67
CA ARG A 65 0.64 0.63 -12.09
C ARG A 65 1.32 1.46 -11.00
N ALA A 66 2.59 1.15 -10.73
CA ALA A 66 3.42 1.93 -9.84
C ALA A 66 3.40 3.43 -10.25
N PRO A 67 3.39 4.35 -9.29
CA PRO A 67 3.31 5.78 -9.58
C PRO A 67 4.60 6.32 -10.23
N ASP A 68 5.73 5.69 -9.90
CA ASP A 68 7.08 6.08 -10.30
C ASP A 68 8.05 4.91 -10.07
N TYR A 69 9.35 5.22 -10.19
CA TYR A 69 10.46 4.30 -10.01
C TYR A 69 10.52 3.64 -8.62
N ASP A 70 10.01 4.29 -7.57
CA ASP A 70 10.08 3.79 -6.19
C ASP A 70 8.98 2.76 -5.88
N GLY A 71 7.95 2.65 -6.73
CA GLY A 71 6.87 1.68 -6.59
C GLY A 71 5.88 2.00 -5.48
N PHE A 72 5.29 0.96 -4.88
CA PHE A 72 4.36 1.06 -3.76
C PHE A 72 5.09 0.86 -2.43
N ALA A 73 5.36 1.95 -1.73
CA ALA A 73 6.02 1.89 -0.43
C ALA A 73 5.04 1.59 0.72
N ILE A 74 5.32 0.54 1.48
CA ILE A 74 4.67 0.21 2.76
C ILE A 74 5.64 0.64 3.87
N ASN A 75 5.47 1.88 4.33
CA ASN A 75 6.35 2.53 5.33
C ASN A 75 5.81 2.47 6.77
N ARG A 76 4.76 1.68 7.00
CA ARG A 76 4.18 1.41 8.30
C ARG A 76 3.50 0.04 8.29
N PRO A 77 3.30 -0.59 9.46
CA PRO A 77 2.45 -1.76 9.56
C PRO A 77 1.03 -1.49 9.03
N LEU A 78 0.57 -2.31 8.11
CA LEU A 78 -0.79 -2.31 7.57
C LEU A 78 -1.12 -3.65 6.91
N HIS A 79 -2.41 -3.92 6.74
CA HIS A 79 -2.89 -5.06 5.96
C HIS A 79 -3.34 -4.62 4.57
N LEU A 80 -2.82 -5.24 3.52
CA LEU A 80 -3.15 -4.99 2.12
C LEU A 80 -3.76 -6.24 1.51
N TYR A 81 -5.03 -6.15 1.13
CA TYR A 81 -5.81 -7.29 0.61
C TYR A 81 -6.33 -7.02 -0.81
N GLY A 82 -6.06 -7.95 -1.73
CA GLY A 82 -6.66 -7.95 -3.08
C GLY A 82 -7.87 -8.84 -3.23
N GLY A 83 -8.50 -8.74 -4.41
CA GLY A 83 -9.58 -9.63 -4.85
C GLY A 83 -11.00 -9.08 -4.71
N PHE A 84 -11.19 -7.81 -4.35
CA PHE A 84 -12.52 -7.21 -4.15
C PHE A 84 -13.14 -6.70 -5.46
N ARG A 85 -14.41 -6.96 -5.73
CA ARG A 85 -15.10 -6.50 -6.94
C ARG A 85 -15.53 -5.04 -6.87
N GLY A 86 -15.58 -4.45 -5.68
CA GLY A 86 -15.93 -3.03 -5.48
C GLY A 86 -17.32 -2.82 -4.88
N HIS A 87 -17.86 -3.80 -4.17
CA HIS A 87 -19.17 -3.70 -3.51
C HIS A 87 -19.22 -4.42 -2.16
N GLU A 88 -18.13 -5.07 -1.76
CA GLU A 88 -18.02 -5.86 -0.54
C GLU A 88 -18.09 -4.99 0.71
N THR A 89 -18.74 -5.52 1.75
CA THR A 89 -18.81 -4.94 3.08
C THR A 89 -17.98 -5.74 4.10
N LEU A 90 -17.53 -6.95 3.74
CA LEU A 90 -16.73 -7.84 4.59
C LEU A 90 -15.52 -8.38 3.82
N ARG A 91 -14.38 -8.54 4.52
CA ARG A 91 -13.14 -9.08 3.93
C ARG A 91 -13.33 -10.48 3.34
N THR A 92 -14.17 -11.31 3.96
CA THR A 92 -14.43 -12.70 3.53
C THR A 92 -15.18 -12.80 2.20
N GLN A 93 -15.70 -11.69 1.66
CA GLN A 93 -16.36 -11.65 0.35
C GLN A 93 -15.37 -11.52 -0.82
N ARG A 94 -14.09 -11.23 -0.55
CA ARG A 94 -13.07 -11.11 -1.59
C ARG A 94 -12.87 -12.43 -2.33
N GLY A 95 -12.57 -12.34 -3.62
CA GLY A 95 -12.04 -13.47 -4.39
C GLY A 95 -10.63 -13.84 -3.93
N VAL A 96 -10.27 -15.12 -4.08
CA VAL A 96 -8.93 -15.64 -3.74
C VAL A 96 -8.00 -15.78 -4.94
N ASP A 97 -8.51 -15.51 -6.15
CA ASP A 97 -7.69 -15.52 -7.37
C ASP A 97 -6.76 -14.30 -7.37
N SER A 98 -5.47 -14.54 -7.19
CA SER A 98 -4.44 -13.50 -7.16
C SER A 98 -4.26 -12.81 -8.52
N GLN A 99 -4.72 -13.38 -9.63
CA GLN A 99 -4.67 -12.72 -10.95
C GLN A 99 -5.69 -11.60 -11.06
N SER A 100 -6.66 -11.53 -10.14
CA SER A 100 -7.70 -10.51 -10.17
C SER A 100 -7.23 -9.14 -9.66
N THR A 101 -6.12 -9.05 -8.92
CA THR A 101 -5.54 -7.79 -8.45
C THR A 101 -4.03 -7.80 -8.70
N VAL A 102 -3.58 -6.94 -9.61
CA VAL A 102 -2.19 -6.92 -10.09
C VAL A 102 -1.54 -5.60 -9.69
N LEU A 103 -0.43 -5.65 -8.97
CA LEU A 103 0.49 -4.53 -8.82
C LEU A 103 1.59 -4.69 -9.86
N SER A 104 1.74 -3.71 -10.74
CA SER A 104 2.72 -3.73 -11.83
C SER A 104 3.73 -2.60 -11.67
N GLY A 105 5.01 -2.95 -11.82
CA GLY A 105 6.10 -1.98 -11.91
C GLY A 105 6.21 -1.29 -13.27
N ASP A 106 5.38 -1.64 -14.26
CA ASP A 106 5.37 -1.02 -15.59
C ASP A 106 4.79 0.41 -15.53
N VAL A 107 5.62 1.40 -15.21
CA VAL A 107 5.21 2.81 -15.02
C VAL A 107 4.89 3.44 -16.37
N ALA A 108 5.66 3.12 -17.42
CA ALA A 108 5.47 3.69 -18.74
C ALA A 108 4.33 3.04 -19.54
N GLY A 109 3.90 1.84 -19.18
CA GLY A 109 2.86 1.11 -19.89
C GLY A 109 3.36 0.49 -21.20
N ASP A 110 4.66 0.22 -21.32
CA ASP A 110 5.28 -0.29 -22.55
C ASP A 110 5.74 -1.76 -22.47
N ASP A 111 5.51 -2.44 -21.34
CA ASP A 111 5.79 -3.86 -21.19
C ASP A 111 4.73 -4.75 -21.88
N ALA A 112 5.18 -5.89 -22.44
CA ALA A 112 4.26 -6.89 -22.94
C ALA A 112 3.67 -7.72 -21.78
N ALA A 113 2.34 -7.77 -21.70
CA ALA A 113 1.63 -8.41 -20.61
C ALA A 113 0.43 -9.24 -21.09
N ASP A 114 -0.07 -10.14 -20.24
CA ASP A 114 -1.32 -10.85 -20.51
C ASP A 114 -2.56 -9.95 -20.31
N ALA A 115 -3.76 -10.52 -20.51
CA ALA A 115 -5.03 -9.79 -20.43
C ALA A 115 -5.30 -9.17 -19.05
N HIS A 116 -4.60 -9.60 -18.00
CA HIS A 116 -4.71 -9.04 -16.64
C HIS A 116 -3.62 -8.00 -16.36
N GLY A 117 -2.73 -7.70 -17.32
CA GLY A 117 -1.57 -6.86 -17.12
C GLY A 117 -0.42 -7.56 -16.41
N ILE A 118 -0.41 -8.91 -16.41
CA ILE A 118 0.69 -9.67 -15.80
C ILE A 118 1.80 -9.88 -16.81
N VAL A 119 2.97 -9.29 -16.51
CA VAL A 119 4.21 -9.60 -17.23
C VAL A 119 4.73 -10.95 -16.72
N ARG A 120 5.02 -11.88 -17.63
CA ARG A 120 5.40 -13.27 -17.29
C ARG A 120 6.88 -13.57 -17.54
N SER A 121 7.54 -12.77 -18.34
CA SER A 121 8.94 -12.93 -18.71
C SER A 121 9.69 -11.62 -18.50
N VAL A 122 10.93 -11.72 -18.02
CA VAL A 122 11.84 -10.57 -17.93
C VAL A 122 12.17 -10.00 -19.32
N ALA A 123 12.05 -10.79 -20.39
CA ALA A 123 12.27 -10.32 -21.75
C ALA A 123 11.14 -9.42 -22.26
N ASP A 124 9.97 -9.48 -21.63
CA ASP A 124 8.81 -8.65 -21.94
C ASP A 124 8.86 -7.29 -21.23
N ILE A 125 9.79 -7.13 -20.29
CA ILE A 125 10.07 -5.88 -19.60
C ILE A 125 10.97 -5.02 -20.48
N VAL A 126 10.47 -3.85 -20.90
CA VAL A 126 11.22 -2.91 -21.73
C VAL A 126 12.29 -2.24 -20.88
N ASN A 127 13.55 -2.56 -21.18
CA ASN A 127 14.70 -1.92 -20.55
C ASN A 127 14.98 -0.55 -21.19
N ASP A 128 14.33 0.49 -20.67
CA ASP A 128 14.63 1.86 -21.04
C ASP A 128 15.63 2.49 -20.05
N PRO A 129 16.74 3.09 -20.53
CA PRO A 129 17.72 3.77 -19.69
C PRO A 129 17.18 4.98 -18.89
N LEU A 130 15.93 5.41 -19.12
CA LEU A 130 15.26 6.49 -18.39
C LEU A 130 14.46 6.05 -17.16
N LEU A 131 14.62 4.81 -16.66
CA LEU A 131 13.95 4.31 -15.44
C LEU A 131 12.41 4.29 -15.56
N LYS A 132 11.91 3.65 -16.60
CA LYS A 132 10.46 3.55 -16.88
C LYS A 132 9.71 2.52 -16.06
N ASN A 133 10.42 1.68 -15.32
CA ASN A 133 9.82 0.64 -14.50
C ASN A 133 10.26 0.82 -13.04
N ALA A 134 9.37 0.51 -12.11
CA ALA A 134 9.70 0.52 -10.70
C ALA A 134 10.83 -0.47 -10.42
N ALA A 135 11.85 -0.06 -9.67
CA ALA A 135 12.90 -0.99 -9.26
C ALA A 135 12.33 -2.12 -8.40
N HIS A 136 11.52 -1.73 -7.41
CA HIS A 136 10.72 -2.63 -6.60
C HIS A 136 9.26 -2.26 -6.78
N VAL A 137 8.40 -3.21 -7.14
CA VAL A 137 6.97 -2.92 -7.25
C VAL A 137 6.37 -2.62 -5.87
N VAL A 138 6.78 -3.40 -4.86
CA VAL A 138 6.42 -3.19 -3.46
C VAL A 138 7.69 -3.12 -2.61
N ALA A 139 7.81 -2.07 -1.80
CA ALA A 139 8.90 -1.92 -0.85
C ALA A 139 8.35 -1.81 0.58
N ILE A 140 8.57 -2.83 1.40
CA ILE A 140 8.26 -2.82 2.84
C ILE A 140 9.47 -2.22 3.57
N GLY A 141 9.25 -1.22 4.43
CA GLY A 141 10.33 -0.51 5.11
C GLY A 141 11.05 0.53 4.25
N GLY A 142 10.61 0.74 2.99
CA GLY A 142 11.23 1.68 2.05
C GLY A 142 12.63 1.28 1.60
N THR A 143 13.32 2.15 0.85
CA THR A 143 14.67 1.91 0.31
C THR A 143 15.77 2.67 1.06
N GLY A 144 15.43 3.33 2.18
CA GLY A 144 16.36 4.13 2.99
C GLY A 144 17.25 3.31 3.94
N TRP A 145 18.27 3.98 4.48
CA TRP A 145 19.10 3.47 5.59
C TRP A 145 18.99 4.40 6.82
N PRO A 146 18.49 3.94 7.98
CA PRO A 146 17.85 2.62 8.18
C PRO A 146 16.49 2.54 7.48
N GLY A 147 15.96 1.33 7.35
CA GLY A 147 14.59 1.06 6.94
C GLY A 147 13.57 1.63 7.94
N ASN A 148 12.37 1.89 7.43
CA ASN A 148 11.29 2.55 8.14
C ASN A 148 10.50 1.57 9.01
N GLY A 149 10.95 1.29 10.23
CA GLY A 149 10.12 0.66 11.27
C GLY A 149 10.33 -0.84 11.48
N VAL A 150 9.42 -1.43 12.25
CA VAL A 150 9.40 -2.86 12.60
C VAL A 150 8.10 -3.43 12.03
N TYR A 151 8.23 -4.49 11.24
CA TYR A 151 7.11 -5.16 10.57
C TYR A 151 7.04 -6.58 11.12
N THR A 152 5.84 -7.03 11.49
CA THR A 152 5.59 -8.39 11.94
C THR A 152 4.50 -9.03 11.11
N PRO A 153 4.44 -10.36 11.01
CA PRO A 153 3.34 -11.04 10.31
C PRO A 153 1.94 -10.74 10.90
N ALA A 154 1.87 -10.24 12.15
CA ALA A 154 0.61 -9.89 12.80
C ALA A 154 0.09 -8.50 12.37
N ASP A 155 1.00 -7.55 12.12
CA ASP A 155 0.67 -6.15 11.82
C ASP A 155 0.83 -5.79 10.34
N THR A 156 1.51 -6.64 9.57
CA THR A 156 1.80 -6.43 8.16
C THR A 156 1.43 -7.66 7.35
N VAL A 157 0.44 -7.51 6.47
CA VAL A 157 -0.07 -8.61 5.63
C VAL A 157 -0.20 -8.10 4.21
N ILE A 158 0.27 -8.89 3.25
CA ILE A 158 0.03 -8.69 1.82
C ILE A 158 -0.57 -9.99 1.30
N ASP A 159 -1.81 -9.96 0.83
CA ASP A 159 -2.56 -11.17 0.48
C ASP A 159 -3.52 -10.94 -0.70
N GLY A 160 -3.59 -11.92 -1.61
CA GLY A 160 -4.48 -11.89 -2.77
C GLY A 160 -4.00 -10.99 -3.91
N LEU A 161 -2.69 -10.78 -4.06
CA LEU A 161 -2.09 -9.94 -5.08
C LEU A 161 -1.17 -10.73 -6.01
N THR A 162 -1.14 -10.34 -7.29
CA THR A 162 -0.01 -10.62 -8.18
C THR A 162 0.89 -9.39 -8.23
N ILE A 163 2.20 -9.58 -8.09
CA ILE A 163 3.21 -8.52 -8.16
C ILE A 163 4.14 -8.82 -9.33
N THR A 164 4.30 -7.89 -10.28
CA THR A 164 5.04 -8.14 -11.53
C THR A 164 5.69 -6.88 -12.11
N ALA A 165 6.53 -7.04 -13.14
CA ALA A 165 7.17 -5.96 -13.90
C ALA A 165 8.10 -5.07 -13.06
N GLY A 166 8.66 -5.61 -11.98
CA GLY A 166 9.70 -4.93 -11.22
C GLY A 166 11.07 -5.10 -11.84
N TYR A 167 11.87 -4.04 -11.82
CA TYR A 167 13.08 -3.92 -12.62
C TYR A 167 14.33 -3.58 -11.79
N ALA A 168 14.60 -4.40 -10.77
CA ALA A 168 15.78 -4.33 -9.91
C ALA A 168 17.09 -4.70 -10.66
N ASN A 169 17.50 -3.89 -11.63
CA ASN A 169 18.61 -4.15 -12.55
C ASN A 169 19.94 -3.49 -12.14
N PHE A 170 20.05 -2.99 -10.91
CA PHE A 170 21.16 -2.14 -10.53
C PHE A 170 22.42 -2.88 -10.11
N SER A 171 23.51 -2.13 -10.26
CA SER A 171 24.88 -2.38 -9.82
C SER A 171 25.09 -2.84 -8.38
N SER A 172 24.32 -2.19 -7.50
CA SER A 172 24.55 -1.98 -6.06
C SER A 172 23.32 -1.35 -5.43
N GLY A 173 23.29 -1.29 -4.10
CA GLY A 173 22.14 -0.75 -3.35
C GLY A 173 21.07 -1.80 -3.11
N PHE A 174 19.87 -1.36 -2.75
CA PHE A 174 18.70 -2.24 -2.62
C PHE A 174 18.13 -2.60 -3.99
N GLU A 175 18.40 -1.78 -5.00
CA GLU A 175 17.88 -1.85 -6.36
C GLU A 175 18.47 -3.02 -7.17
N ARG A 176 19.34 -3.86 -6.57
CA ARG A 176 19.77 -5.16 -7.11
C ARG A 176 18.91 -6.33 -6.61
N GLU A 177 18.11 -6.10 -5.57
CA GLU A 177 17.39 -7.14 -4.83
C GLU A 177 15.92 -7.16 -5.27
N GLY A 178 15.33 -8.34 -5.44
CA GLY A 178 13.87 -8.55 -5.60
C GLY A 178 13.09 -7.46 -6.37
N GLY A 179 12.95 -7.61 -7.69
CA GLY A 179 12.16 -6.65 -8.50
C GLY A 179 10.69 -6.58 -8.08
N GLY A 180 10.07 -7.70 -7.74
CA GLY A 180 8.67 -7.70 -7.30
C GLY A 180 8.49 -7.06 -5.92
N LEU A 181 9.14 -7.64 -4.91
CA LEU A 181 9.00 -7.21 -3.52
C LEU A 181 10.37 -7.09 -2.88
N LEU A 182 10.61 -5.94 -2.26
CA LEU A 182 11.73 -5.69 -1.36
C LEU A 182 11.22 -5.63 0.09
N CYS A 183 11.80 -6.44 0.96
CA CYS A 183 11.68 -6.27 2.41
C CYS A 183 12.97 -5.61 2.92
N ASN A 184 12.90 -4.33 3.29
CA ASN A 184 14.05 -3.64 3.87
C ASN A 184 14.09 -3.87 5.39
N ALA A 185 14.75 -4.96 5.77
CA ALA A 185 15.02 -5.33 7.15
C ALA A 185 16.25 -4.63 7.75
N VAL A 186 16.81 -3.62 7.08
CA VAL A 186 17.99 -2.90 7.57
C VAL A 186 17.58 -1.86 8.62
N GLY A 187 17.22 -2.32 9.82
CA GLY A 187 16.71 -1.45 10.89
C GLY A 187 16.50 -2.22 12.19
N ALA A 188 15.65 -1.70 13.09
CA ALA A 188 15.34 -2.34 14.37
C ALA A 188 14.46 -3.61 14.24
N GLY A 189 13.92 -3.88 13.04
CA GLY A 189 13.18 -5.10 12.74
C GLY A 189 14.15 -6.22 12.39
N THR A 190 14.30 -7.20 13.27
CA THR A 190 14.84 -8.50 12.90
C THR A 190 13.67 -9.38 12.44
N GLU A 191 13.82 -10.08 11.32
CA GLU A 191 12.93 -11.18 10.91
C GLU A 191 12.77 -12.24 12.02
#